data_AF-A0A7V5VKD8-F1
#
_entry.id   AF-A0A7V5VKD8-F1
#
_cell.length_a   1.000
_cell.length_b   1.000
_cell.length_c   1.000
_cell.angle_alpha   90.00
_cell.angle_beta   90.00
_cell.angle_gamma   90.00
#
_symmetry.space_group_name_H-M   'P 1'
#
loop_
_entity.id
_entity.type
_entity.pdbx_description
1 polymer ?
#
loop_
_entity_poly.entity_id
_entity_poly.type
_entity_poly.pdbx_seq_one_letter_code
_entity_poly.pdbx_strand_id
1 'polypeptide(L)'
;MKHLIGWLLLIGLLAGASADLTSYVNAPSPFEWTKSLESKIGESQFVELTVVSQKWREFTWRHRVRIVKPRELKHTETAILYITGSGDGRSELQIVARAAERVGAIGVILHDVPNQPLIRPDLVEDNLIAHTYVQFWETGDATWPLLFPMVKSA
;
A
#
# COMPACT_ATOMS: atom_id res chain seq x y z
N MET A 1 11.04 -25.25 -53.91
CA MET A 1 10.53 -25.63 -52.58
C MET A 1 11.63 -25.62 -51.50
N LYS A 2 12.44 -24.55 -51.40
CA LYS A 2 13.49 -24.39 -50.36
C LYS A 2 13.56 -22.98 -49.77
N HIS A 3 12.62 -22.10 -50.10
CA HIS A 3 12.60 -20.71 -49.63
C HIS A 3 11.39 -20.35 -48.77
N LEU A 4 10.57 -21.34 -48.37
CA LEU A 4 9.32 -21.11 -47.62
C LEU A 4 9.43 -21.44 -46.12
N ILE A 5 10.64 -21.62 -45.59
CA ILE A 5 10.88 -22.03 -44.19
C ILE A 5 11.47 -20.88 -43.34
N GLY A 6 11.85 -19.76 -43.96
CA GLY A 6 12.53 -18.64 -43.27
C GLY A 6 11.64 -17.67 -42.50
N TRP A 7 10.30 -17.77 -42.60
CA TRP A 7 9.37 -16.76 -42.05
C TRP A 7 8.48 -17.28 -40.90
N LEU A 8 8.71 -18.49 -40.39
CA LEU A 8 7.96 -19.06 -39.27
C LEU A 8 8.69 -18.97 -37.91
N LEU A 9 9.82 -18.25 -37.85
CA LEU A 9 10.64 -18.10 -36.64
C LEU A 9 10.56 -16.68 -36.04
N LEU A 10 9.41 -16.02 -36.14
CA LEU A 10 9.24 -14.65 -35.63
C LEU A 10 7.90 -14.39 -34.91
N ILE A 11 7.32 -15.40 -34.25
CA ILE A 11 6.12 -15.22 -33.39
C ILE A 11 6.32 -15.82 -31.98
N GLY A 12 7.53 -16.28 -31.65
CA GLY A 12 7.86 -16.74 -30.30
C GLY A 12 8.45 -15.61 -29.47
N LEU A 13 7.80 -15.27 -28.35
CA LEU A 13 8.29 -14.42 -27.25
C LEU A 13 8.07 -12.90 -27.39
N LEU A 14 6.82 -12.50 -27.62
CA LEU A 14 6.26 -11.32 -26.94
C LEU A 14 5.28 -11.78 -25.85
N ALA A 15 5.66 -12.77 -25.05
CA ALA A 15 5.19 -12.78 -23.67
C ALA A 15 5.99 -11.68 -22.95
N GLY A 16 5.70 -10.42 -23.30
CA GLY A 16 6.15 -9.31 -22.49
C GLY A 16 5.70 -9.59 -21.07
N ALA A 17 6.62 -9.54 -20.10
CA ALA A 17 6.28 -9.73 -18.71
C ALA A 17 5.19 -8.71 -18.34
N SER A 18 3.93 -9.15 -18.34
CA SER A 18 2.81 -8.33 -17.93
C SER A 18 2.70 -8.48 -16.43
N ALA A 19 3.12 -7.45 -15.71
CA ALA A 19 2.84 -7.33 -14.30
C ALA A 19 1.35 -6.93 -14.17
N ASP A 20 0.46 -7.93 -14.01
CA ASP A 20 -1.00 -7.72 -13.98
C ASP A 20 -1.44 -7.11 -12.64
N LEU A 21 -1.16 -5.81 -12.49
CA LEU A 21 -1.50 -5.03 -11.31
C LEU A 21 -3.02 -5.03 -11.07
N THR A 22 -3.81 -4.96 -12.14
CA THR A 22 -5.28 -4.94 -12.03
C THR A 22 -5.80 -6.24 -11.44
N SER A 23 -5.34 -7.39 -11.91
CA SER A 23 -5.71 -8.69 -11.31
C SER A 23 -5.24 -8.79 -9.86
N TYR A 24 -4.01 -8.36 -9.57
CA TYR A 24 -3.49 -8.38 -8.20
C TYR A 24 -4.34 -7.56 -7.23
N VAL A 25 -4.67 -6.31 -7.58
CA VAL A 25 -5.51 -5.41 -6.78
C VAL A 25 -6.90 -6.00 -6.57
N ASN A 26 -7.49 -6.57 -7.62
CA ASN A 26 -8.84 -7.16 -7.56
C ASN A 26 -8.91 -8.54 -6.92
N ALA A 27 -7.78 -9.22 -6.70
CA ALA A 27 -7.77 -10.54 -6.08
C ALA A 27 -8.39 -10.49 -4.66
N PRO A 28 -9.12 -11.51 -4.23
CA PRO A 28 -9.65 -11.56 -2.86
C PRO A 28 -8.54 -11.41 -1.81
N SER A 29 -8.84 -10.76 -0.69
CA SER A 29 -7.88 -10.55 0.39
C SER A 29 -8.56 -10.57 1.75
N PRO A 30 -7.89 -11.09 2.80
CA PRO A 30 -8.43 -11.00 4.15
C PRO A 30 -8.51 -9.53 4.54
N PHE A 31 -9.71 -9.07 4.92
CA PHE A 31 -9.93 -7.73 5.41
C PHE A 31 -10.55 -7.79 6.80
N GLU A 32 -9.75 -7.41 7.80
CA GLU A 32 -10.15 -7.42 9.21
C GLU A 32 -9.64 -6.16 9.89
N TRP A 33 -10.36 -5.64 10.88
CA TRP A 33 -9.89 -4.49 11.62
C TRP A 33 -10.36 -4.52 13.08
N THR A 34 -9.58 -3.88 13.95
CA THR A 34 -9.93 -3.65 15.35
C THR A 34 -9.59 -2.22 15.74
N LYS A 35 -10.40 -1.60 16.61
CA LYS A 35 -10.09 -0.27 17.17
C LYS A 35 -9.07 -0.42 18.29
N SER A 36 -7.92 0.22 18.18
CA SER A 36 -6.84 0.18 19.17
C SER A 36 -6.83 1.38 20.11
N LEU A 37 -7.27 2.55 19.63
CA LEU A 37 -7.21 3.81 20.39
C LEU A 37 -8.33 4.75 19.97
N GLU A 38 -8.76 5.59 20.90
CA GLU A 38 -9.60 6.76 20.65
C GLU A 38 -9.11 7.91 21.53
N SER A 39 -8.90 9.08 20.94
CA SER A 39 -8.39 10.25 21.66
C SER A 39 -8.71 11.56 20.92
N LYS A 40 -8.16 12.67 21.39
CA LYS A 40 -8.29 14.00 20.79
C LYS A 40 -6.93 14.55 20.36
N ILE A 41 -6.96 15.41 19.34
CA ILE A 41 -5.81 16.21 18.94
C ILE A 41 -6.29 17.62 18.57
N GLY A 42 -5.94 18.60 19.40
CA GLY A 42 -6.55 19.93 19.33
C GLY A 42 -8.07 19.84 19.50
N GLU A 43 -8.81 20.43 18.57
CA GLU A 43 -10.28 20.40 18.54
C GLU A 43 -10.85 19.15 17.85
N SER A 44 -10.00 18.35 17.20
CA SER A 44 -10.41 17.15 16.48
C SER A 44 -10.48 15.92 17.40
N GLN A 45 -11.35 14.98 17.04
CA GLN A 45 -11.32 13.62 17.57
C GLN A 45 -10.55 12.72 16.61
N PHE A 46 -9.87 11.71 17.13
CA PHE A 46 -9.32 10.66 16.27
C PHE A 46 -9.46 9.27 16.88
N VAL A 47 -9.55 8.27 16.01
CA VAL A 47 -9.44 6.85 16.35
C VAL A 47 -8.26 6.25 15.61
N GLU A 48 -7.64 5.23 16.20
CA GLU A 48 -6.68 4.37 15.53
C GLU A 48 -7.27 2.97 15.39
N LEU A 49 -7.13 2.41 14.20
CA LEU A 49 -7.49 1.06 13.85
C LEU A 49 -6.22 0.27 13.53
N THR A 50 -6.18 -0.99 13.98
CA THR A 50 -5.27 -1.99 13.41
C THR A 50 -6.02 -2.71 12.31
N VAL A 51 -5.53 -2.65 11.07
CA VAL A 51 -6.19 -3.22 9.88
C VAL A 51 -5.30 -4.29 9.27
N VAL A 52 -5.86 -5.46 8.98
CA VAL A 52 -5.27 -6.45 8.09
C VAL A 52 -5.89 -6.27 6.72
N SER A 53 -5.09 -5.95 5.70
CA SER A 53 -5.58 -5.62 4.36
C SER A 53 -5.45 -6.78 3.38
N GLN A 54 -4.40 -7.60 3.53
CA GLN A 54 -4.03 -8.64 2.59
C GLN A 54 -2.94 -9.58 3.13
N LYS A 55 -2.56 -10.54 2.30
CA LYS A 55 -1.29 -11.28 2.42
C LYS A 55 -0.46 -11.03 1.18
N TRP A 56 0.84 -10.92 1.38
CA TRP A 56 1.82 -10.93 0.31
C TRP A 56 2.82 -12.02 0.64
N ARG A 57 2.84 -13.06 -0.19
CA ARG A 57 3.61 -14.28 0.06
C ARG A 57 3.26 -14.81 1.46
N GLU A 58 4.26 -15.08 2.30
CA GLU A 58 4.08 -15.52 3.69
C GLU A 58 3.68 -14.40 4.67
N PHE A 59 3.78 -13.13 4.27
CA PHE A 59 3.61 -11.98 5.16
C PHE A 59 2.16 -11.51 5.21
N THR A 60 1.64 -11.34 6.44
CA THR A 60 0.35 -10.68 6.67
C THR A 60 0.54 -9.17 6.74
N TRP A 61 -0.19 -8.44 5.91
CA TRP A 61 -0.10 -6.97 5.85
C TRP A 61 -0.99 -6.35 6.91
N ARG A 62 -0.37 -5.66 7.87
CA ARG A 62 -1.02 -5.02 9.00
C ARG A 62 -0.69 -3.54 9.04
N HIS A 63 -1.70 -2.69 9.14
CA HIS A 63 -1.58 -1.24 9.10
C HIS A 63 -2.11 -0.62 10.38
N ARG A 64 -1.54 0.51 10.78
CA ARG A 64 -2.22 1.47 11.64
C ARG A 64 -2.97 2.46 10.75
N VAL A 65 -4.27 2.56 10.93
CA VAL A 65 -5.11 3.55 10.24
C VAL A 65 -5.64 4.53 11.26
N ARG A 66 -5.25 5.80 11.16
CA ARG A 66 -5.78 6.86 12.02
C ARG A 66 -6.82 7.66 11.26
N ILE A 67 -8.02 7.76 11.83
CA ILE A 67 -9.12 8.54 11.26
C ILE A 67 -9.34 9.74 12.16
N VAL A 68 -9.21 10.94 11.60
CA VAL A 68 -9.38 12.22 12.27
C VAL A 68 -10.69 12.85 11.81
N LYS A 69 -11.55 13.16 12.77
CA LYS A 69 -12.79 13.90 12.56
C LYS A 69 -12.62 15.33 13.06
N PRO A 70 -12.78 16.35 12.20
CA PRO A 70 -12.70 17.74 12.62
C PRO A 70 -13.92 18.12 13.48
N ARG A 71 -13.81 19.23 14.23
CA ARG A 71 -14.90 19.76 15.05
C ARG A 71 -16.14 20.10 14.22
N GLU A 72 -15.93 20.66 13.03
CA GLU A 72 -16.98 21.00 12.07
C GLU A 72 -16.78 20.20 10.77
N LEU A 73 -17.74 19.31 10.45
CA LEU A 73 -17.71 18.49 9.25
C LEU A 73 -18.58 19.14 8.15
N LYS A 74 -17.93 19.75 7.16
CA LYS A 74 -18.54 20.46 6.03
C LYS A 74 -18.68 19.58 4.78
N HIS A 75 -17.75 18.64 4.61
CA HIS A 75 -17.71 17.73 3.48
C HIS A 75 -17.82 16.29 3.99
N THR A 76 -19.01 15.70 3.86
CA THR A 76 -19.30 14.33 4.34
C THR A 76 -18.93 13.26 3.32
N GLU A 77 -18.84 13.62 2.04
CA GLU A 77 -18.60 12.70 0.91
C GLU A 77 -17.13 12.60 0.50
N THR A 78 -16.21 13.25 1.21
CA THR A 78 -14.79 13.29 0.83
C THR A 78 -13.91 13.23 2.07
N ALA A 79 -12.77 12.58 1.92
CA ALA A 79 -11.73 12.50 2.94
C ALA A 79 -10.36 12.85 2.35
N ILE A 80 -9.48 13.35 3.20
CA ILE A 80 -8.05 13.48 2.91
C ILE A 80 -7.41 12.12 3.25
N LEU A 81 -6.71 11.50 2.30
CA LEU A 81 -5.92 10.30 2.55
C LEU A 81 -4.43 10.65 2.52
N TYR A 82 -3.72 10.32 3.60
CA TYR A 82 -2.27 10.46 3.71
C TYR A 82 -1.65 9.08 3.92
N ILE A 83 -0.84 8.62 2.97
CA ILE A 83 -0.17 7.32 3.00
C ILE A 83 1.28 7.52 3.44
N THR A 84 1.76 6.73 4.40
CA THR A 84 3.11 6.85 4.94
C THR A 84 3.69 5.50 5.38
N GLY A 85 5.01 5.46 5.57
CA GLY A 85 5.75 4.29 6.00
C GLY A 85 5.64 3.99 7.50
N SER A 86 6.61 3.23 8.00
CA SER A 86 6.68 2.82 9.41
C SER A 86 7.39 3.87 10.27
N GLY A 87 6.67 4.40 11.27
CA GLY A 87 7.15 5.40 12.23
C GLY A 87 6.12 5.66 13.34
N ASP A 88 6.37 6.55 14.29
CA ASP A 88 5.39 6.81 15.38
C ASP A 88 4.10 7.52 14.90
N GLY A 89 4.17 8.17 13.73
CA GLY A 89 3.05 8.84 13.07
C GLY A 89 2.57 10.12 13.76
N ARG A 90 3.30 10.65 14.75
CA ARG A 90 2.85 11.81 15.55
C ARG A 90 2.84 13.09 14.71
N SER A 91 3.83 13.26 13.84
CA SER A 91 3.93 14.43 12.98
C SER A 91 2.82 14.46 11.92
N GLU A 92 2.54 13.30 11.33
CA GLU A 92 1.50 13.05 10.34
C GLU A 92 0.14 13.31 10.97
N LEU A 93 -0.09 12.83 12.20
CA LEU A 93 -1.33 13.09 12.93
C LEU A 93 -1.56 14.58 13.16
N GLN A 94 -0.52 15.34 13.52
CA GLN A 94 -0.64 16.79 13.68
C GLN A 94 -0.94 17.51 12.35
N ILE A 95 -0.28 17.11 11.26
CA ILE A 95 -0.46 17.71 9.93
C ILE A 95 -1.87 17.42 9.42
N VAL A 96 -2.31 16.16 9.46
CA VAL A 96 -3.61 15.74 8.95
C VAL A 96 -4.76 16.28 9.81
N ALA A 97 -4.61 16.37 11.13
CA ALA A 97 -5.62 17.03 11.98
C ALA A 97 -5.80 18.50 11.62
N ARG A 98 -4.69 19.24 11.42
CA ARG A 98 -4.75 20.64 10.97
C ARG A 98 -5.37 20.79 9.58
N ALA A 99 -5.14 19.84 8.68
CA ALA A 99 -5.75 19.83 7.37
C ALA A 99 -7.26 19.54 7.46
N ALA A 100 -7.66 18.52 8.23
CA ALA A 100 -9.04 18.13 8.46
C ALA A 100 -9.87 19.30 9.03
N GLU A 101 -9.35 20.03 10.03
CA GLU A 101 -10.02 21.21 10.61
C GLU A 101 -10.20 22.34 9.60
N ARG A 102 -9.17 22.63 8.79
CA ARG A 102 -9.23 23.73 7.82
C ARG A 102 -10.18 23.43 6.67
N VAL A 103 -10.17 22.18 6.19
CA VAL A 103 -11.03 21.73 5.09
C VAL A 103 -12.45 21.47 5.59
N GLY A 104 -12.63 21.01 6.82
CA GLY A 104 -13.90 20.51 7.32
C GLY A 104 -14.26 19.14 6.70
N ALA A 105 -13.27 18.28 6.47
CA ALA A 105 -13.43 16.92 5.94
C ALA A 105 -12.72 15.91 6.85
N ILE A 106 -13.08 14.64 6.75
CA ILE A 106 -12.37 13.56 7.46
C ILE A 106 -10.92 13.50 6.96
N GLY A 107 -9.97 13.36 7.89
CA GLY A 107 -8.58 13.01 7.58
C GLY A 107 -8.32 11.55 7.88
N VAL A 108 -7.61 10.85 6.99
CA VAL A 108 -7.22 9.45 7.15
C VAL A 108 -5.72 9.34 6.95
N ILE A 109 -5.06 8.65 7.86
CA ILE A 109 -3.62 8.35 7.78
C ILE A 109 -3.49 6.84 7.70
N LEU A 110 -2.98 6.35 6.59
CA LEU A 110 -2.64 4.96 6.37
C LEU A 110 -1.13 4.80 6.59
N HIS A 111 -0.75 4.22 7.71
CA HIS A 111 0.64 3.92 8.04
C HIS A 111 1.05 2.54 7.53
N ASP A 112 2.36 2.29 7.63
CA ASP A 112 2.96 0.98 7.42
C ASP A 112 2.76 0.52 5.95
N VAL A 113 2.93 1.45 5.01
CA VAL A 113 3.03 1.17 3.56
C VAL A 113 4.42 1.62 3.08
N PRO A 114 5.39 0.71 2.92
CA PRO A 114 5.28 -0.74 3.12
C PRO A 114 5.25 -1.14 4.61
N ASN A 115 4.78 -2.36 4.89
CA ASN A 115 4.97 -3.00 6.18
C ASN A 115 6.47 -3.22 6.42
N GLN A 116 6.97 -2.93 7.64
CA GLN A 116 8.38 -3.12 7.96
C GLN A 116 8.59 -3.55 9.42
N PRO A 117 9.62 -4.38 9.70
CA PRO A 117 10.48 -5.07 8.72
C PRO A 117 9.76 -6.28 8.07
N LEU A 118 10.14 -6.65 6.84
CA LEU A 118 9.61 -7.83 6.14
C LEU A 118 10.67 -8.93 5.92
N ILE A 119 11.71 -8.64 5.14
CA ILE A 119 12.70 -9.67 4.72
C ILE A 119 13.93 -9.68 5.64
N ARG A 120 14.58 -8.51 5.79
CA ARG A 120 15.72 -8.31 6.70
C ARG A 120 15.59 -6.96 7.40
N PRO A 121 16.11 -6.80 8.63
CA PRO A 121 15.97 -5.56 9.39
C PRO A 121 16.57 -4.30 8.73
N ASP A 122 17.61 -4.47 7.89
CA ASP A 122 18.29 -3.39 7.17
C ASP A 122 17.62 -3.01 5.85
N LEU A 123 16.70 -3.84 5.35
CA LEU A 123 15.95 -3.55 4.14
C LEU A 123 14.72 -2.73 4.48
N VAL A 124 14.83 -1.42 4.25
CA VAL A 124 13.80 -0.42 4.50
C VAL A 124 13.48 0.35 3.22
N GLU A 125 12.22 0.73 3.03
CA GLU A 125 11.75 1.59 1.93
C GLU A 125 12.33 1.17 0.56
N ASP A 126 13.05 2.07 -0.11
CA ASP A 126 13.63 1.85 -1.45
C ASP A 126 14.58 0.65 -1.50
N ASN A 127 15.35 0.38 -0.45
CA ASN A 127 16.26 -0.77 -0.41
C ASN A 127 15.47 -2.09 -0.41
N LEU A 128 14.35 -2.11 0.33
CA LEU A 128 13.45 -3.26 0.35
C LEU A 128 12.77 -3.44 -1.02
N ILE A 129 12.26 -2.36 -1.61
CA ILE A 129 11.64 -2.38 -2.95
C ILE A 129 12.64 -2.90 -3.99
N ALA A 130 13.84 -2.31 -4.05
CA ALA A 130 14.89 -2.71 -4.99
C ALA A 130 15.27 -4.18 -4.82
N HIS A 131 15.42 -4.66 -3.58
CA HIS A 131 15.69 -6.06 -3.31
C HIS A 131 14.61 -6.98 -3.89
N THR A 132 13.33 -6.64 -3.76
CA THR A 132 12.25 -7.46 -4.35
C THR A 132 12.27 -7.51 -5.88
N TYR A 133 12.69 -6.43 -6.54
CA TYR A 133 12.85 -6.42 -8.00
C TYR A 133 14.06 -7.24 -8.45
N VAL A 134 15.16 -7.24 -7.68
CA VAL A 134 16.30 -8.14 -7.93
C VAL A 134 15.84 -9.59 -7.83
N GLN A 135 15.04 -9.95 -6.81
CA GLN A 135 14.50 -11.30 -6.68
C GLN A 135 13.59 -11.69 -7.85
N PHE A 136 12.73 -10.77 -8.31
CA PHE A 136 11.94 -10.99 -9.52
C PHE A 136 12.83 -11.25 -10.75
N TRP A 137 13.88 -10.45 -10.94
CA TRP A 137 14.81 -10.62 -12.06
C TRP A 137 15.55 -11.96 -12.02
N GLU A 138 16.01 -12.39 -10.84
CA GLU A 138 16.77 -13.63 -10.65
C GLU A 138 15.90 -14.88 -10.78
N THR A 139 14.64 -14.82 -10.33
CA THR A 139 13.78 -16.01 -10.23
C THR A 139 12.69 -16.10 -11.30
N GLY A 140 12.32 -14.97 -11.91
CA GLY A 140 11.16 -14.84 -12.77
C GLY A 140 9.80 -14.89 -12.03
N ASP A 141 9.79 -14.99 -10.70
CA ASP A 141 8.56 -15.08 -9.90
C ASP A 141 7.91 -13.70 -9.73
N ALA A 142 6.85 -13.46 -10.49
CA ALA A 142 6.10 -12.20 -10.53
C ALA A 142 5.37 -11.84 -9.22
N THR A 143 5.42 -12.69 -8.19
CA THR A 143 4.87 -12.37 -6.86
C THR A 143 5.86 -11.59 -5.98
N TRP A 144 7.11 -11.43 -6.40
CA TRP A 144 8.13 -10.68 -5.66
C TRP A 144 7.92 -9.17 -5.58
N PRO A 145 7.58 -8.43 -6.67
CA PRO A 145 7.60 -6.97 -6.64
C PRO A 145 6.73 -6.36 -5.53
N LEU A 146 7.36 -5.71 -4.54
CA LEU A 146 6.70 -5.16 -3.35
C LEU A 146 5.72 -4.02 -3.65
N LEU A 147 5.86 -3.34 -4.79
CA LEU A 147 4.95 -2.27 -5.17
C LEU A 147 3.51 -2.75 -5.35
N PHE A 148 3.30 -4.03 -5.64
CA PHE A 148 1.96 -4.61 -5.82
C PHE A 148 1.13 -4.57 -4.54
N PRO A 149 1.58 -5.18 -3.42
CA PRO A 149 0.86 -5.04 -2.15
C PRO A 149 0.88 -3.60 -1.62
N MET A 150 1.90 -2.78 -1.90
CA MET A 150 1.85 -1.36 -1.54
C MET A 150 0.68 -0.63 -2.19
N VAL A 151 0.46 -0.81 -3.50
CA VAL A 151 -0.67 -0.22 -4.23
C VAL A 151 -2.00 -0.72 -3.68
N LYS A 152 -2.13 -2.04 -3.44
CA LYS A 152 -3.37 -2.64 -2.94
C LYS A 152 -3.76 -2.22 -1.52
N SER A 153 -2.85 -1.57 -0.79
CA SER A 153 -3.13 -1.09 0.58
C SER A 153 -4.09 0.11 0.62
N ALA A 154 -4.28 0.82 -0.50
CA ALA A 154 -5.09 2.03 -0.61
C ALA A 154 -6.13 1.98 -1.74
#